data_AF-A0A5A7Y4V6-F1
#
_entry.id   AF-A0A5A7Y4V6-F1
#
_cell.length_a   1.000
_cell.length_b   1.000
_cell.length_c   1.000
_cell.angle_alpha   90.00
_cell.angle_beta   90.00
_cell.angle_gamma   90.00
#
_symmetry.space_group_name_H-M   'P 1'
#
loop_
_entity.id
_entity.type
_entity.pdbx_description
1 polymer ?
#
loop_
_entity_poly.entity_id
_entity_poly.type
_entity_poly.pdbx_seq_one_letter_code
_entity_poly.pdbx_strand_id
1 'polypeptide(L)'
;MSFPTESIAVPDAVLRIADGRPVAPVWVNELGGVTFSVAGDAFVKVHPNDHAALLEAEAARLRWAVGFAAVPRVLSVGPGWLHTAALPGRSAVDPHWAGRPVEAARAIGSGLRRLHDALPVQDCPFGRPSWVPDDAPAPDRLVVCQGDACAPNSLIGDDGRCSGHVDLGDLGVADRWADLAVATMSLAWNFGASHEAELLAAYGVTPDHDRIAYYRERWAE
;
A
#
# COMPACT_ATOMS: atom_id res chain seq x y z
N MET A 1 -6.79 10.43 4.26
CA MET A 1 -7.03 9.16 5.01
C MET A 1 -6.54 9.27 6.45
N SER A 2 -7.06 8.49 7.41
CA SER A 2 -6.63 8.57 8.81
C SER A 2 -6.98 7.33 9.66
N PHE A 3 -6.37 7.25 10.85
CA PHE A 3 -6.87 6.40 11.92
C PHE A 3 -8.21 6.96 12.46
N PRO A 4 -9.24 6.11 12.68
CA PRO A 4 -10.50 6.55 13.27
C PRO A 4 -10.31 7.17 14.66
N THR A 5 -10.86 8.35 14.89
CA THR A 5 -10.92 9.00 16.22
C THR A 5 -12.30 8.87 16.89
N GLU A 6 -13.31 8.46 16.11
CA GLU A 6 -14.70 8.29 16.55
C GLU A 6 -15.14 6.84 16.41
N SER A 7 -16.24 6.50 17.09
CA SER A 7 -16.86 5.17 16.96
C SER A 7 -17.48 5.00 15.57
N ILE A 8 -17.06 3.98 14.83
CA ILE A 8 -17.61 3.63 13.52
C ILE A 8 -18.48 2.38 13.66
N ALA A 9 -19.69 2.43 13.09
CA ALA A 9 -20.59 1.29 13.05
C ALA A 9 -19.95 0.13 12.26
N VAL A 10 -19.95 -1.07 12.85
CA VAL A 10 -19.36 -2.26 12.23
C VAL A 10 -20.41 -2.91 11.32
N PRO A 11 -20.16 -3.05 10.00
CA PRO A 11 -21.12 -3.67 9.07
C PRO A 11 -21.37 -5.15 9.36
N ASP A 12 -22.58 -5.64 9.04
CA ASP A 12 -22.97 -7.05 9.25
C ASP A 12 -22.02 -8.06 8.59
N ALA A 13 -21.45 -7.71 7.43
CA ALA A 13 -20.45 -8.56 6.77
C ALA A 13 -19.21 -8.76 7.66
N VAL A 14 -18.72 -7.69 8.30
CA VAL A 14 -17.57 -7.74 9.21
C VAL A 14 -17.91 -8.53 10.46
N LEU A 15 -19.10 -8.32 11.06
CA LEU A 15 -19.55 -9.07 12.23
C LEU A 15 -19.65 -10.58 11.95
N ARG A 16 -20.19 -10.97 10.79
CA ARG A 16 -20.25 -12.38 10.37
C ARG A 16 -18.86 -12.99 10.16
N ILE A 17 -17.92 -12.25 9.59
CA ILE A 17 -16.53 -12.72 9.38
C ILE A 17 -15.78 -12.81 10.71
N ALA A 18 -16.03 -11.87 11.62
CA ALA A 18 -15.42 -11.86 12.93
C ALA A 18 -15.85 -13.05 13.79
N ASP A 19 -17.09 -13.53 13.62
CA ASP A 19 -17.62 -14.71 14.35
C ASP A 19 -17.46 -14.57 15.87
N GLY A 20 -17.86 -13.41 16.39
CA GLY A 20 -17.74 -13.07 17.82
C GLY A 20 -16.35 -12.65 18.29
N ARG A 21 -15.32 -12.69 17.42
CA ARG A 21 -13.98 -12.18 17.74
C ARG A 21 -13.98 -10.64 17.85
N PRO A 22 -13.05 -10.05 18.63
CA PRO A 22 -12.94 -8.59 18.74
C PRO A 22 -12.73 -7.91 17.39
N VAL A 23 -13.45 -6.81 17.16
CA VAL A 23 -13.36 -5.99 15.94
C VAL A 23 -13.02 -4.56 16.32
N ALA A 24 -12.09 -3.95 15.60
CA ALA A 24 -11.78 -2.52 15.75
C ALA A 24 -11.61 -1.88 14.38
N PRO A 25 -12.19 -0.70 14.11
CA PRO A 25 -11.85 0.07 12.92
C PRO A 25 -10.41 0.59 13.08
N VAL A 26 -9.59 0.45 12.03
CA VAL A 26 -8.16 0.80 12.07
C VAL A 26 -7.76 1.80 10.99
N TRP A 27 -8.56 1.97 9.94
CA TRP A 27 -8.25 2.91 8.86
C TRP A 27 -9.51 3.38 8.16
N VAL A 28 -9.56 4.67 7.80
CA VAL A 28 -10.60 5.25 6.94
C VAL A 28 -9.91 5.87 5.72
N ASN A 29 -10.29 5.41 4.53
CA ASN A 29 -9.77 5.94 3.27
C ASN A 29 -10.59 7.15 2.78
N GLU A 30 -10.16 7.77 1.68
CA GLU A 30 -10.80 9.00 1.15
C GLU A 30 -12.10 8.72 0.39
N LEU A 31 -12.32 7.46 0.02
CA LEU A 31 -13.52 6.96 -0.65
C LEU A 31 -14.62 6.57 0.35
N GLY A 32 -14.46 6.87 1.64
CA GLY A 32 -15.38 6.47 2.71
C GLY A 32 -15.31 4.98 3.07
N GLY A 33 -14.32 4.26 2.55
CA GLY A 33 -14.03 2.88 2.91
C GLY A 33 -13.36 2.77 4.29
N VAL A 34 -13.68 1.69 5.01
CA VAL A 34 -13.17 1.43 6.36
C VAL A 34 -12.50 0.07 6.41
N THR A 35 -11.30 0.03 6.99
CA THR A 35 -10.61 -1.21 7.32
C THR A 35 -10.83 -1.56 8.78
N PHE A 36 -11.26 -2.78 9.05
CA PHE A 36 -11.46 -3.32 10.38
C PHE A 36 -10.42 -4.38 10.67
N SER A 37 -9.74 -4.30 11.81
CA SER A 37 -8.96 -5.41 12.37
C SER A 37 -9.90 -6.39 13.06
N VAL A 38 -9.68 -7.68 12.83
CA VAL A 38 -10.36 -8.79 13.50
C VAL A 38 -9.31 -9.50 14.35
N ALA A 39 -9.42 -9.38 15.68
CA ALA A 39 -8.49 -9.94 16.68
C ALA A 39 -6.98 -9.63 16.47
N GLY A 40 -6.62 -8.75 15.55
CA GLY A 40 -5.23 -8.51 15.13
C GLY A 40 -4.64 -9.58 14.20
N ASP A 41 -5.41 -10.61 13.81
CA ASP A 41 -4.95 -11.71 12.96
C ASP A 41 -5.39 -11.58 11.49
N ALA A 42 -6.40 -10.76 11.24
CA ALA A 42 -6.99 -10.52 9.93
C ALA A 42 -7.55 -9.11 9.81
N PHE A 43 -7.78 -8.69 8.57
CA PHE A 43 -8.39 -7.39 8.26
C PHE A 43 -9.55 -7.55 7.29
N VAL A 44 -10.61 -6.77 7.48
CA VAL A 44 -11.73 -6.65 6.56
C VAL A 44 -11.83 -5.21 6.08
N LYS A 45 -11.54 -4.98 4.80
CA LYS A 45 -11.83 -3.71 4.11
C LYS A 45 -13.29 -3.71 3.66
N VAL A 46 -14.00 -2.61 3.85
CA VAL A 46 -15.36 -2.40 3.38
C VAL A 46 -15.42 -1.08 2.63
N HIS A 47 -15.97 -1.08 1.43
CA HIS A 47 -16.16 0.13 0.62
C HIS A 47 -17.65 0.44 0.42
N PRO A 48 -18.01 1.72 0.22
CA PRO A 48 -19.32 2.09 -0.32
C PRO A 48 -19.61 1.42 -1.68
N ASN A 49 -20.90 1.29 -2.03
CA ASN A 49 -21.36 0.49 -3.17
C ASN A 49 -20.78 0.93 -4.52
N ASP A 50 -20.61 2.24 -4.73
CA ASP A 50 -19.99 2.84 -5.92
C ASP A 50 -18.50 2.50 -6.08
N HIS A 51 -17.84 2.11 -4.98
CA HIS A 51 -16.42 1.72 -4.95
C HIS A 51 -16.19 0.23 -4.64
N ALA A 52 -17.26 -0.57 -4.57
CA ALA A 52 -17.20 -1.99 -4.18
C ALA A 52 -16.31 -2.83 -5.11
N ALA A 53 -16.33 -2.54 -6.42
CA ALA A 53 -15.55 -3.28 -7.42
C ALA A 53 -14.02 -3.14 -7.23
N LEU A 54 -13.56 -2.07 -6.57
CA LEU A 54 -12.13 -1.87 -6.29
C LEU A 54 -11.57 -2.96 -5.38
N LEU A 55 -12.37 -3.47 -4.44
CA LEU A 55 -11.94 -4.52 -3.52
C LEU A 55 -11.80 -5.89 -4.21
N GLU A 56 -12.61 -6.17 -5.22
CA GLU A 56 -12.44 -7.36 -6.06
C GLU A 56 -11.18 -7.27 -6.92
N ALA A 57 -10.89 -6.08 -7.45
CA ALA A 57 -9.68 -5.79 -8.22
C ALA A 57 -8.41 -5.91 -7.35
N GLU A 58 -8.44 -5.42 -6.11
CA GLU A 58 -7.36 -5.61 -5.13
C GLU A 58 -7.19 -7.10 -4.79
N ALA A 59 -8.28 -7.83 -4.57
CA ALA A 59 -8.23 -9.25 -4.27
C ALA A 59 -7.55 -10.07 -5.38
N ALA A 60 -7.82 -9.75 -6.64
CA ALA A 60 -7.16 -10.39 -7.78
C ALA A 60 -5.64 -10.13 -7.79
N ARG A 61 -5.23 -8.89 -7.55
CA ARG A 61 -3.81 -8.49 -7.47
C ARG A 61 -3.08 -9.14 -6.30
N LEU A 62 -3.69 -9.17 -5.11
CA LEU A 62 -3.14 -9.84 -3.94
C LEU A 62 -2.96 -11.35 -4.16
N ARG A 63 -3.95 -12.01 -4.76
CA ARG A 63 -3.87 -13.45 -5.06
C ARG A 63 -2.73 -13.81 -6.00
N TRP A 64 -2.40 -12.93 -6.93
CA TRP A 64 -1.25 -13.11 -7.82
C TRP A 64 0.07 -12.77 -7.10
N ALA A 65 0.14 -11.59 -6.45
CA ALA A 65 1.36 -11.08 -5.84
C ALA A 65 1.88 -11.93 -4.67
N VAL A 66 1.00 -12.61 -3.93
CA VAL A 66 1.38 -13.46 -2.78
C VAL A 66 2.29 -14.63 -3.17
N GLY A 67 2.34 -15.01 -4.45
CA GLY A 67 3.28 -16.02 -4.96
C GLY A 67 4.73 -15.55 -5.02
N PHE A 68 4.99 -14.24 -4.92
CA PHE A 68 6.28 -13.63 -5.17
C PHE A 68 6.77 -12.72 -4.04
N ALA A 69 5.85 -12.04 -3.35
CA ALA A 69 6.18 -11.01 -2.37
C ALA A 69 5.35 -11.14 -1.08
N ALA A 70 5.84 -10.51 -0.01
CA ALA A 70 5.14 -10.41 1.27
C ALA A 70 3.99 -9.40 1.16
N VAL A 71 2.81 -9.90 0.84
CA VAL A 71 1.54 -9.16 0.74
C VAL A 71 0.44 -9.93 1.48
N PRO A 72 -0.67 -9.29 1.88
CA PRO A 72 -1.76 -9.98 2.57
C PRO A 72 -2.34 -11.13 1.73
N ARG A 73 -2.45 -12.31 2.34
CA ARG A 73 -3.17 -13.43 1.71
C ARG A 73 -4.67 -13.18 1.79
N VAL A 74 -5.35 -13.23 0.65
CA VAL A 74 -6.82 -13.16 0.59
C VAL A 74 -7.43 -14.40 1.24
N LEU A 75 -8.30 -14.18 2.24
CA LEU A 75 -9.06 -15.23 2.93
C LEU A 75 -10.43 -15.41 2.28
N SER A 76 -11.11 -14.30 2.03
CA SER A 76 -12.39 -14.27 1.31
C SER A 76 -12.65 -12.88 0.74
N VAL A 77 -13.57 -12.79 -0.22
CA VAL A 77 -14.02 -11.53 -0.83
C VAL A 77 -15.50 -11.65 -1.14
N GLY A 78 -16.22 -10.53 -1.05
CA GLY A 78 -17.62 -10.46 -1.43
C GLY A 78 -18.03 -9.04 -1.81
N PRO A 79 -19.32 -8.81 -2.13
CA PRO A 79 -19.79 -7.51 -2.60
C PRO A 79 -19.48 -6.41 -1.58
N GLY A 80 -18.59 -5.49 -1.95
CA GLY A 80 -18.21 -4.34 -1.12
C GLY A 80 -17.28 -4.64 0.05
N TRP A 81 -16.70 -5.85 0.15
CA TRP A 81 -15.73 -6.15 1.21
C TRP A 81 -14.64 -7.15 0.80
N LEU A 82 -13.46 -7.02 1.40
CA LEU A 82 -12.28 -7.86 1.21
C LEU A 82 -11.71 -8.28 2.56
N HIS A 83 -11.53 -9.58 2.77
CA HIS A 83 -10.97 -10.16 3.99
C HIS A 83 -9.60 -10.80 3.73
N THR A 84 -8.58 -10.35 4.47
CA THR A 84 -7.19 -10.79 4.31
C THR A 84 -6.58 -11.22 5.64
N ALA A 85 -5.56 -12.08 5.58
CA ALA A 85 -4.72 -12.36 6.73
C ALA A 85 -3.83 -11.15 7.05
N ALA A 86 -3.56 -10.93 8.34
CA ALA A 86 -2.60 -9.93 8.75
C ALA A 86 -1.18 -10.28 8.31
N LEU A 87 -0.40 -9.24 8.01
CA LEU A 87 1.05 -9.31 7.93
C LEU A 87 1.64 -8.90 9.29
N PRO A 88 2.84 -9.39 9.66
CA PRO A 88 3.49 -8.94 10.88
C PRO A 88 3.90 -7.47 10.77
N GLY A 89 4.03 -6.80 11.92
CA GLY A 89 4.48 -5.40 11.98
C GLY A 89 3.33 -4.40 12.04
N ARG A 90 3.70 -3.13 11.93
CA ARG A 90 2.79 -1.98 12.04
C ARG A 90 2.92 -1.10 10.82
N SER A 91 1.87 -0.36 10.49
CA SER A 91 1.95 0.67 9.44
C SER A 91 3.11 1.63 9.71
N ALA A 92 3.81 2.09 8.68
CA ALA A 92 4.91 3.03 8.83
C ALA A 92 4.49 4.36 9.47
N VAL A 93 3.17 4.65 9.49
CA VAL A 93 2.59 5.83 10.12
C VAL A 93 2.03 5.56 11.53
N ASP A 94 2.18 4.34 12.05
CA ASP A 94 1.94 4.06 13.47
C ASP A 94 2.83 4.96 14.34
N PRO A 95 2.35 5.48 15.50
CA PRO A 95 3.13 6.37 16.36
C PRO A 95 4.55 5.87 16.69
N HIS A 96 4.73 4.55 16.76
CA HIS A 96 6.04 3.93 16.97
C HIS A 96 7.05 4.23 15.85
N TRP A 97 6.60 4.24 14.58
CA TRP A 97 7.43 4.49 13.40
C TRP A 97 7.42 5.95 12.98
N ALA A 98 6.30 6.65 13.16
CA ALA A 98 6.21 8.09 12.94
C ALA A 98 7.17 8.87 13.87
N GLY A 99 7.45 8.38 15.08
CA GLY A 99 8.48 8.90 15.96
C GLY A 99 9.93 8.60 15.52
N ARG A 100 10.14 7.80 14.48
CA ARG A 100 11.44 7.38 13.92
C ARG A 100 11.43 7.45 12.38
N PRO A 101 11.20 8.64 11.81
CA PRO A 101 10.88 8.77 10.40
C PRO A 101 12.03 8.41 9.45
N VAL A 102 13.29 8.56 9.89
CA VAL A 102 14.47 8.09 9.14
C VAL A 102 14.50 6.57 9.01
N GLU A 103 14.17 5.85 10.09
CA GLU A 103 14.08 4.38 10.05
C GLU A 103 12.90 3.94 9.16
N ALA A 104 11.75 4.61 9.29
CA ALA A 104 10.59 4.34 8.45
C ALA A 104 10.86 4.56 6.96
N ALA A 105 11.48 5.69 6.59
CA ALA A 105 11.83 6.00 5.20
C ALA A 105 12.78 4.94 4.59
N ARG A 106 13.77 4.48 5.35
CA ARG A 106 14.69 3.40 4.92
C ARG A 106 13.96 2.06 4.77
N ALA A 107 13.06 1.74 5.70
CA ALA A 107 12.25 0.53 5.63
C ALA A 107 11.36 0.53 4.38
N ILE A 108 10.68 1.64 4.09
CA ILE A 108 9.86 1.81 2.88
C ILE A 108 10.72 1.61 1.63
N GLY A 109 11.86 2.32 1.51
CA GLY A 109 12.74 2.24 0.34
C GLY A 109 13.27 0.83 0.08
N SER A 110 13.79 0.16 1.12
CA SER A 110 14.25 -1.24 1.00
C SER A 110 13.11 -2.23 0.75
N GLY A 111 11.91 -1.94 1.28
CA GLY A 111 10.69 -2.70 1.03
C GLY A 111 10.24 -2.64 -0.42
N LEU A 112 10.20 -1.45 -1.02
CA LEU A 112 9.87 -1.26 -2.43
C LEU A 112 10.92 -1.92 -3.33
N ARG A 113 12.21 -1.81 -2.97
CA ARG A 113 13.27 -2.49 -3.72
C ARG A 113 13.06 -4.00 -3.76
N ARG A 114 12.75 -4.61 -2.62
CA ARG A 114 12.43 -6.05 -2.55
C ARG A 114 11.22 -6.43 -3.37
N LEU A 115 10.16 -5.62 -3.33
CA LEU A 115 8.94 -5.84 -4.13
C LEU A 115 9.26 -5.82 -5.63
N HIS A 116 9.94 -4.78 -6.09
CA HIS A 116 10.29 -4.57 -7.50
C HIS A 116 11.28 -5.59 -8.05
N ASP A 117 12.16 -6.14 -7.20
CA ASP A 117 13.09 -7.21 -7.60
C ASP A 117 12.42 -8.59 -7.60
N ALA A 118 11.37 -8.80 -6.79
CA ALA A 118 10.72 -10.11 -6.65
C ALA A 118 9.58 -10.35 -7.66
N LEU A 119 8.81 -9.32 -8.02
CA LEU A 119 7.66 -9.48 -8.90
C LEU A 119 8.07 -9.56 -10.39
N PRO A 120 7.65 -10.61 -11.12
CA PRO A 120 8.07 -10.81 -12.51
C PRO A 120 7.27 -9.91 -13.48
N VAL A 121 7.95 -8.92 -14.06
CA VAL A 121 7.34 -7.97 -15.03
C VAL A 121 6.71 -8.70 -16.22
N GLN A 122 7.38 -9.73 -16.75
CA GLN A 122 6.93 -10.45 -17.95
C GLN A 122 5.69 -11.32 -17.70
N ASP A 123 5.48 -11.74 -16.45
CA ASP A 123 4.38 -12.64 -16.06
C ASP A 123 3.26 -11.87 -15.31
N CYS A 124 3.36 -10.54 -15.21
CA CYS A 124 2.35 -9.71 -14.57
C CYS A 124 1.12 -9.61 -15.48
N PRO A 125 -0.06 -10.08 -15.02
CA PRO A 125 -1.28 -10.06 -15.84
C PRO A 125 -1.97 -8.68 -15.81
N PHE A 126 -1.43 -7.73 -15.05
CA PHE A 126 -2.03 -6.41 -14.84
C PHE A 126 -1.32 -5.38 -15.71
N GLY A 127 -2.11 -4.45 -16.26
CA GLY A 127 -1.60 -3.27 -16.95
C GLY A 127 -0.91 -2.29 -15.99
N ARG A 128 -0.66 -1.07 -16.45
CA ARG A 128 -0.15 0.01 -15.59
C ARG A 128 -1.16 0.38 -14.49
N PRO A 129 -0.69 0.95 -13.36
CA PRO A 129 -1.56 1.60 -12.39
C PRO A 129 -2.50 2.59 -13.07
N SER A 130 -3.74 2.73 -12.60
CA SER A 130 -4.80 3.45 -13.32
C SER A 130 -4.52 4.95 -13.57
N TRP A 131 -3.71 5.56 -12.70
CA TRP A 131 -3.28 6.96 -12.76
C TRP A 131 -2.03 7.18 -13.62
N VAL A 132 -1.35 6.10 -14.04
CA VAL A 132 -0.22 6.20 -14.98
C VAL A 132 -0.80 6.22 -16.40
N PRO A 133 -0.54 7.27 -17.19
CA PRO A 133 -1.15 7.40 -18.51
C PRO A 133 -0.38 6.62 -19.58
N ASP A 134 -1.07 6.38 -20.70
CA ASP A 134 -0.57 5.64 -21.86
C ASP A 134 0.65 6.28 -22.52
N ASP A 135 0.74 7.61 -22.46
CA ASP A 135 1.79 8.43 -23.05
C ASP A 135 2.93 8.76 -22.07
N ALA A 136 3.03 8.05 -20.96
CA ALA A 136 4.11 8.23 -20.00
C ALA A 136 5.50 8.08 -20.65
N PRO A 137 6.52 8.83 -20.18
CA PRO A 137 7.88 8.73 -20.69
C PRO A 137 8.41 7.29 -20.68
N ALA A 138 9.34 7.00 -21.59
CA ALA A 138 10.01 5.70 -21.61
C ALA A 138 10.57 5.37 -20.20
N PRO A 139 10.31 4.16 -19.68
CA PRO A 139 10.67 3.81 -18.31
C PRO A 139 12.18 3.74 -18.15
N ASP A 140 12.69 4.26 -17.04
CA ASP A 140 14.08 4.02 -16.62
C ASP A 140 14.28 2.55 -16.27
N ARG A 141 13.34 1.97 -15.50
CA ARG A 141 13.25 0.53 -15.31
C ARG A 141 11.79 0.12 -15.13
N LEU A 142 11.31 -0.78 -15.99
CA LEU A 142 10.04 -1.45 -15.75
C LEU A 142 10.12 -2.36 -14.52
N VAL A 143 9.14 -2.21 -13.66
CA VAL A 143 8.90 -3.04 -12.48
C VAL A 143 7.40 -3.29 -12.37
N VAL A 144 7.01 -4.21 -11.49
CA VAL A 144 5.63 -4.29 -11.04
C VAL A 144 5.50 -3.36 -9.83
N CYS A 145 4.92 -2.20 -10.06
CA CYS A 145 4.65 -1.20 -9.04
C CYS A 145 3.55 -1.68 -8.08
N GLN A 146 3.64 -1.27 -6.82
CA GLN A 146 2.58 -1.40 -5.83
C GLN A 146 1.37 -0.54 -6.20
N GLY A 147 1.59 0.65 -6.78
CA GLY A 147 0.55 1.48 -7.42
C GLY A 147 -0.06 2.58 -6.55
N ASP A 148 0.13 2.53 -5.23
CA ASP A 148 -0.17 3.57 -4.23
C ASP A 148 0.87 3.51 -3.09
N ALA A 149 2.14 3.77 -3.44
CA ALA A 149 3.28 3.48 -2.58
C ALA A 149 3.44 4.46 -1.40
N CYS A 150 2.35 5.04 -0.92
CA CYS A 150 2.31 5.94 0.21
C CYS A 150 2.76 5.25 1.50
N ALA A 151 3.38 6.02 2.41
CA ALA A 151 3.89 5.55 3.70
C ALA A 151 2.94 4.63 4.50
N PRO A 152 1.62 4.92 4.65
CA PRO A 152 0.72 4.04 5.41
C PRO A 152 0.61 2.62 4.85
N ASN A 153 0.89 2.42 3.56
CA ASN A 153 0.75 1.15 2.85
C ASN A 153 1.98 0.24 2.97
N SER A 154 3.03 0.68 3.68
CA SER A 154 4.17 -0.14 4.08
C SER A 154 4.05 -0.58 5.54
N LEU A 155 4.25 -1.86 5.81
CA LEU A 155 4.31 -2.40 7.17
C LEU A 155 5.77 -2.63 7.58
N ILE A 156 6.09 -2.29 8.83
CA ILE A 156 7.43 -2.38 9.41
C ILE A 156 7.37 -3.26 10.66
N GLY A 157 8.21 -4.30 10.69
CA GLY A 157 8.37 -5.21 11.83
C GLY A 157 9.18 -4.59 12.96
N ASP A 158 9.13 -5.18 14.16
CA ASP A 158 9.83 -4.67 15.35
C ASP A 158 11.37 -4.62 15.16
N ASP A 159 11.92 -5.31 14.16
CA ASP A 159 13.33 -5.26 13.76
C ASP A 159 13.69 -4.05 12.85
N GLY A 160 12.72 -3.18 12.57
CA GLY A 160 12.89 -2.01 11.71
C GLY A 160 12.90 -2.31 10.21
N ARG A 161 12.61 -3.55 9.81
CA ARG A 161 12.56 -3.93 8.39
C ARG A 161 11.13 -3.91 7.88
N CYS A 162 10.96 -3.58 6.60
CA CYS A 162 9.67 -3.70 5.93
C CYS A 162 9.22 -5.17 5.89
N SER A 163 8.11 -5.47 6.53
CA SER A 163 7.51 -6.80 6.58
C SER A 163 6.66 -7.11 5.34
N GLY A 164 6.12 -6.08 4.68
CA GLY A 164 5.36 -6.22 3.44
C GLY A 164 4.60 -4.95 3.09
N HIS A 165 3.84 -5.03 2.00
CA HIS A 165 3.03 -3.93 1.48
C HIS A 165 1.55 -4.33 1.46
N VAL A 166 0.68 -3.35 1.67
CA VAL A 166 -0.78 -3.48 1.61
C VAL A 166 -1.35 -2.49 0.60
N ASP A 167 -2.66 -2.58 0.34
CA ASP A 167 -3.38 -1.69 -0.59
C ASP A 167 -2.93 -1.81 -2.06
N LEU A 168 -2.89 -3.04 -2.56
CA LEU A 168 -2.42 -3.35 -3.92
C LEU A 168 -3.53 -3.19 -4.97
N GLY A 169 -4.45 -2.25 -4.78
CA GLY A 169 -5.59 -2.04 -5.69
C GLY A 169 -5.16 -1.65 -7.11
N ASP A 170 -4.07 -0.90 -7.21
CA ASP A 170 -3.50 -0.38 -8.46
C ASP A 170 -2.17 -1.04 -8.85
N LEU A 171 -1.81 -2.18 -8.24
CA LEU A 171 -0.60 -2.91 -8.62
C LEU A 171 -0.59 -3.19 -10.12
N GLY A 172 0.54 -2.89 -10.76
CA GLY A 172 0.64 -2.87 -12.21
C GLY A 172 2.04 -2.62 -12.75
N VAL A 173 2.26 -2.88 -14.03
CA VAL A 173 3.56 -2.68 -14.67
C VAL A 173 3.75 -1.21 -15.06
N ALA A 174 4.78 -0.56 -14.49
CA ALA A 174 5.16 0.81 -14.81
C ALA A 174 6.66 1.05 -14.56
N ASP A 175 7.11 2.27 -14.84
CA ASP A 175 8.44 2.71 -14.41
C ASP A 175 8.55 2.70 -12.88
N ARG A 176 9.68 2.27 -12.32
CA ARG A 176 9.93 2.26 -10.87
C ARG A 176 9.70 3.61 -10.19
N TRP A 177 9.84 4.69 -10.95
CA TRP A 177 9.65 6.04 -10.46
C TRP A 177 8.18 6.38 -10.18
N ALA A 178 7.21 5.65 -10.73
CA ALA A 178 5.81 5.79 -10.32
C ALA A 178 5.65 5.56 -8.81
N ASP A 179 6.18 4.45 -8.29
CA ASP A 179 6.15 4.18 -6.84
C ASP A 179 7.10 5.09 -6.06
N LEU A 180 8.34 5.29 -6.52
CA LEU A 180 9.33 6.07 -5.75
C LEU A 180 8.92 7.54 -5.58
N ALA A 181 8.32 8.14 -6.60
CA ALA A 181 7.87 9.52 -6.55
C ALA A 181 6.70 9.71 -5.56
N VAL A 182 5.73 8.80 -5.58
CA VAL A 182 4.59 8.77 -4.65
C VAL A 182 5.05 8.47 -3.23
N ALA A 183 5.92 7.48 -3.05
CA ALA A 183 6.45 7.11 -1.74
C ALA A 183 7.18 8.29 -1.10
N THR A 184 8.11 8.93 -1.81
CA THR A 184 8.88 10.08 -1.30
C THR A 184 8.01 11.31 -1.05
N MET A 185 6.97 11.54 -1.86
CA MET A 185 6.00 12.61 -1.61
C MET A 185 5.23 12.39 -0.30
N SER A 186 4.77 11.16 -0.07
CA SER A 186 3.96 10.81 1.09
C SER A 186 4.70 10.95 2.43
N LEU A 187 6.03 10.86 2.43
CA LEU A 187 6.85 11.01 3.64
C LEU A 187 6.65 12.39 4.29
N ALA A 188 6.62 13.46 3.49
CA ALA A 188 6.43 14.81 4.00
C ALA A 188 5.07 14.99 4.70
N TRP A 189 4.01 14.39 4.14
CA TRP A 189 2.66 14.47 4.70
C TRP A 189 2.52 13.68 6.01
N ASN A 190 3.24 12.56 6.13
CA ASN A 190 3.10 11.66 7.26
C ASN A 190 4.12 11.92 8.38
N PHE A 191 5.29 12.45 8.06
CA PHE A 191 6.41 12.63 9.00
C PHE A 191 6.83 14.09 9.21
N GLY A 192 6.24 15.03 8.46
CA GLY A 192 6.55 16.47 8.54
C GLY A 192 7.87 16.88 7.88
N ALA A 193 8.59 15.93 7.25
CA ALA A 193 9.81 16.17 6.48
C ALA A 193 9.94 15.12 5.36
N SER A 194 10.66 15.45 4.28
CA SER A 194 10.67 14.62 3.07
C SER A 194 11.34 13.26 3.25
N HIS A 195 12.44 13.17 4.01
CA HIS A 195 13.26 11.96 4.15
C HIS A 195 13.55 11.21 2.83
N GLU A 196 13.54 11.96 1.72
CA GLU A 196 13.60 11.43 0.36
C GLU A 196 14.97 10.77 0.11
N ALA A 197 16.03 11.41 0.58
CA ALA A 197 17.39 10.91 0.46
C ALA A 197 17.55 9.54 1.16
N GLU A 198 16.97 9.37 2.35
CA GLU A 198 17.03 8.13 3.11
C GLU A 198 16.29 6.99 2.42
N LEU A 199 15.10 7.26 1.87
CA LEU A 199 14.32 6.29 1.11
C LEU A 199 15.04 5.87 -0.17
N LEU A 200 15.46 6.85 -0.99
CA LEU A 200 16.10 6.57 -2.28
C LEU A 200 17.47 5.87 -2.11
N ALA A 201 18.24 6.23 -1.08
CA ALA A 201 19.47 5.54 -0.73
C ALA A 201 19.21 4.09 -0.30
N ALA A 202 18.17 3.83 0.50
CA ALA A 202 17.80 2.48 0.92
C ALA A 202 17.25 1.63 -0.24
N TYR A 203 16.58 2.26 -1.21
CA TYR A 203 16.18 1.60 -2.45
C TYR A 203 17.39 1.31 -3.36
N GLY A 204 18.42 2.16 -3.32
CA GLY A 204 19.68 2.02 -4.04
C GLY A 204 19.69 2.75 -5.39
N VAL A 205 19.13 3.96 -5.45
CA VAL A 205 19.12 4.81 -6.65
C VAL A 205 19.58 6.23 -6.35
N THR A 206 20.12 6.89 -7.37
CA THR A 206 20.31 8.35 -7.39
C THR A 206 18.98 9.01 -7.78
N PRO A 207 18.59 10.14 -7.17
CA PRO A 207 17.37 10.86 -7.54
C PRO A 207 17.34 11.25 -9.03
N ASP A 208 16.23 10.94 -9.70
CA ASP A 208 15.87 11.49 -11.01
C ASP A 208 14.77 12.55 -10.77
N HIS A 209 15.18 13.81 -10.69
CA HIS A 209 14.27 14.90 -10.32
C HIS A 209 13.15 15.13 -11.34
N ASP A 210 13.42 14.90 -12.63
CA ASP A 210 12.44 15.08 -13.69
C ASP A 210 11.34 14.02 -13.59
N ARG A 211 11.71 12.75 -13.35
CA ARG A 211 10.75 11.67 -13.13
C ARG A 211 9.98 11.82 -11.83
N ILE A 212 10.65 12.23 -10.75
CA ILE A 212 9.99 12.50 -9.47
C ILE A 212 8.93 13.58 -9.66
N ALA A 213 9.26 14.69 -10.33
CA ALA A 213 8.30 15.76 -10.59
C ALA A 213 7.13 15.27 -11.45
N TYR A 214 7.43 14.56 -12.54
CA TYR A 214 6.43 14.01 -13.46
C TYR A 214 5.41 13.10 -12.76
N TYR A 215 5.86 12.09 -12.02
CA TYR A 215 4.94 11.13 -11.39
C TYR A 215 4.18 11.73 -10.21
N ARG A 216 4.75 12.71 -9.49
CA ARG A 216 4.01 13.44 -8.44
C ARG A 216 2.90 14.32 -9.02
N GLU A 217 3.14 14.96 -10.17
CA GLU A 217 2.11 15.74 -10.87
C GLU A 217 0.93 14.83 -11.27
N ARG A 218 1.22 13.69 -11.93
CA ARG A 218 0.17 12.76 -12.37
C ARG A 218 -0.58 12.06 -11.25
N TRP A 219 0.04 11.85 -10.09
CA TRP A 219 -0.66 11.30 -8.93
C TRP A 219 -1.63 12.30 -8.30
N ALA A 220 -1.39 13.60 -8.47
CA ALA A 220 -2.20 14.66 -7.87
C ALA A 220 -3.37 15.12 -8.75
N GLU A 221 -3.45 14.65 -10.00
CA GLU A 221 -4.55 14.89 -10.96
C GLU A 221 -5.78 14.01 -10.68
#